data_AF-A0A1B6JJD1-F1
#
_entry.id   AF-A0A1B6JJD1-F1
#
_cell.length_a   1.000
_cell.length_b   1.000
_cell.length_c   1.000
_cell.angle_alpha   90.00
_cell.angle_beta   90.00
_cell.angle_gamma   90.00
#
_symmetry.space_group_name_H-M   'P 1'
#
loop_
_entity.id
_entity.type
_entity.pdbx_description
1 polymer ?
#
loop_
_entity_poly.entity_id
_entity_poly.type
_entity_poly.pdbx_seq_one_letter_code
_entity_poly.pdbx_strand_id
1 'polypeptide(L)'
;KTKENDFIAFIMEILSSLILRICLFVSLTFRASIVRAFGDAGVELKFTLEPQDVVTVAGRSVVLDCAAHSSDTLQPPTLKWRTADGQDLTFIGDPHRRQLSNNSLLILSVVENQEQYHCVATVDSVGSIVSRTATVTLAHLPPLERQPQDLRLFPGQTALFSCL
;
A
#
# COMPACT_ATOMS: atom_id res chain seq x y z
N LYS A 1 68.34 -23.08 38.32
CA LYS A 1 68.07 -23.20 36.87
C LYS A 1 66.65 -23.67 36.55
N THR A 2 66.01 -24.48 37.41
CA THR A 2 64.62 -24.96 37.23
C THR A 2 63.54 -23.91 37.55
N LYS A 3 63.68 -23.14 38.65
CA LYS A 3 62.70 -22.11 39.03
C LYS A 3 62.57 -20.92 38.06
N GLU A 4 63.62 -20.62 37.31
CA GLU A 4 63.65 -19.53 36.32
C GLU A 4 62.88 -19.92 35.05
N ASN A 5 63.01 -21.18 34.62
CA ASN A 5 62.27 -21.73 33.49
C ASN A 5 60.78 -21.88 33.80
N ASP A 6 60.42 -22.25 35.04
CA ASP A 6 59.02 -22.34 35.49
C ASP A 6 58.36 -20.95 35.57
N PHE A 7 59.11 -19.93 35.97
CA PHE A 7 58.63 -18.54 36.00
C PHE A 7 58.39 -17.99 34.59
N ILE A 8 59.28 -18.30 33.64
CA ILE A 8 59.12 -17.95 32.23
C ILE A 8 57.90 -18.67 31.62
N ALA A 9 57.70 -19.95 31.93
CA ALA A 9 56.54 -20.71 31.47
C ALA A 9 55.21 -20.12 31.98
N PHE A 10 55.16 -19.73 33.27
CA PHE A 10 53.99 -19.10 33.86
C PHE A 10 53.68 -17.72 33.25
N ILE A 11 54.72 -16.92 32.96
CA ILE A 11 54.55 -15.64 32.25
C ILE A 11 54.03 -15.86 30.82
N MET A 12 54.53 -16.87 30.10
CA MET A 12 54.08 -17.19 28.74
C MET A 12 52.62 -17.66 28.69
N GLU A 13 52.14 -18.41 29.69
CA GLU A 13 50.73 -18.79 29.80
C GLU A 13 49.81 -17.58 30.04
N ILE A 14 50.20 -16.68 30.96
CA ILE A 14 49.45 -15.44 31.24
C ILE A 14 49.41 -14.55 30.00
N LEU A 15 50.54 -14.39 29.29
CA LEU A 15 50.61 -13.62 28.06
C LEU A 15 49.73 -14.24 26.96
N SER A 16 49.72 -15.56 26.79
CA SER A 16 48.87 -16.20 25.78
C SER A 16 47.37 -16.05 26.09
N SER A 17 46.98 -16.17 27.36
CA SER A 17 45.61 -15.95 27.82
C SER A 17 45.17 -14.50 27.62
N LEU A 18 46.06 -13.55 27.90
CA LEU A 18 45.80 -12.12 27.71
C LEU A 18 45.66 -11.78 26.22
N ILE A 19 46.53 -12.31 25.36
CA ILE A 19 46.45 -12.14 23.91
C ILE A 19 45.14 -12.74 23.36
N LEU A 20 44.74 -13.93 23.81
CA LEU A 20 43.49 -14.56 23.37
C LEU A 20 42.27 -13.73 23.80
N ARG A 21 42.25 -13.21 25.02
CA ARG A 21 41.19 -12.31 25.52
C ARG A 21 41.15 -10.99 24.75
N ILE A 22 42.31 -10.39 24.43
CA ILE A 22 42.40 -9.17 23.62
C ILE A 22 41.88 -9.46 22.19
N CYS A 23 42.26 -10.57 21.56
CA CYS A 23 41.77 -10.96 20.23
C CYS A 23 40.25 -11.20 20.20
N LEU A 24 39.70 -11.84 21.24
CA LEU A 24 38.26 -12.03 21.37
C LEU A 24 37.54 -10.69 21.57
N PHE A 25 38.08 -9.80 22.41
CA PHE A 25 37.50 -8.48 22.64
C PHE A 25 37.55 -7.61 21.38
N VAL A 26 38.68 -7.58 20.68
CA VAL A 26 38.86 -6.85 19.41
C VAL A 26 37.90 -7.37 18.35
N SER A 27 37.73 -8.69 18.21
CA SER A 27 36.78 -9.29 17.24
C SER A 27 35.32 -9.04 17.61
N LEU A 28 34.96 -9.06 18.90
CA LEU A 28 33.63 -8.67 19.40
C LEU A 28 33.34 -7.19 19.15
N THR A 29 34.30 -6.29 19.42
CA THR A 29 34.14 -4.86 19.16
C THR A 29 34.13 -4.51 17.67
N PHE A 30 34.89 -5.25 16.85
CA PHE A 30 34.90 -5.09 15.39
C PHE A 30 33.55 -5.52 14.79
N ARG A 31 33.00 -6.66 15.25
CA ARG A 31 31.63 -7.07 14.90
C ARG A 31 30.57 -6.07 15.36
N ALA A 32 30.67 -5.54 16.58
CA ALA A 32 29.72 -4.57 17.11
C ALA A 32 29.79 -3.19 16.43
N SER A 33 30.96 -2.79 15.92
CA SER A 33 31.14 -1.52 15.20
C SER A 33 30.63 -1.59 13.77
N ILE A 34 30.78 -2.74 13.10
CA ILE A 34 30.25 -2.94 11.73
C ILE A 34 28.72 -2.96 11.72
N VAL A 35 28.08 -3.57 12.73
CA VAL A 35 26.60 -3.64 12.80
C VAL A 35 25.96 -2.25 13.02
N ARG A 36 26.66 -1.31 13.66
CA ARG A 36 26.14 0.06 13.89
C ARG A 36 26.43 1.03 12.73
N ALA A 37 27.38 0.72 11.85
CA ALA A 37 27.76 1.59 10.74
C ALA A 37 26.91 1.36 9.47
N PHE A 38 26.22 0.22 9.37
CA PHE A 38 25.26 -0.07 8.31
C PHE A 38 23.83 0.07 8.85
N GLY A 39 23.48 1.28 9.31
CA GLY A 39 22.07 1.65 9.32
C GLY A 39 21.63 1.73 7.86
N ASP A 40 20.92 0.71 7.39
CA ASP A 40 20.27 0.69 6.09
C ASP A 40 19.39 1.94 5.99
N ALA A 41 19.86 2.97 5.29
CA ALA A 41 19.04 4.09 4.88
C ALA A 41 18.16 3.61 3.72
N GLY A 42 17.30 2.63 4.00
CA GLY A 42 16.38 2.07 3.03
C GLY A 42 15.42 3.14 2.57
N VAL A 43 15.23 3.25 1.26
CA VAL A 43 14.23 4.15 0.69
C VAL A 43 12.84 3.60 1.05
N GLU A 44 12.08 4.37 1.84
CA GLU A 44 10.71 4.05 2.19
C GLU A 44 9.78 4.48 1.06
N LEU A 45 8.93 3.57 0.58
CA LEU A 45 7.87 3.86 -0.40
C LEU A 45 6.51 3.54 0.23
N LYS A 46 5.62 4.53 0.30
CA LYS A 46 4.28 4.38 0.88
C LYS A 46 3.23 5.19 0.14
N PHE A 47 1.97 4.75 0.22
CA PHE A 47 0.83 5.56 -0.22
C PHE A 47 0.55 6.66 0.80
N THR A 48 0.33 7.88 0.30
CA THR A 48 -0.17 9.02 1.10
C THR A 48 -1.67 9.19 0.91
N LEU A 49 -2.19 8.80 -0.25
CA LEU A 49 -3.61 8.75 -0.55
C LEU A 49 -3.90 7.50 -1.36
N GLU A 50 -4.81 6.68 -0.86
CA GLU A 50 -5.30 5.50 -1.56
C GLU A 50 -6.70 5.74 -2.13
N PRO A 51 -7.05 5.10 -3.24
CA PRO A 51 -8.35 5.30 -3.87
C PRO A 51 -9.48 4.69 -3.01
N GLN A 52 -10.65 5.32 -3.09
CA GLN A 52 -11.83 4.93 -2.31
C GLN A 52 -12.92 4.37 -3.21
N ASP A 53 -13.80 3.57 -2.63
CA ASP A 53 -14.97 3.05 -3.33
C ASP A 53 -15.96 4.19 -3.60
N VAL A 54 -16.54 4.22 -4.79
CA VAL A 54 -17.47 5.27 -5.23
C VAL A 54 -18.76 4.66 -5.74
N VAL A 55 -19.88 5.25 -5.33
CA VAL A 55 -21.20 4.94 -5.87
C VAL A 55 -21.65 6.11 -6.74
N THR A 56 -22.01 5.85 -8.00
CA THR A 56 -22.42 6.88 -8.97
C THR A 56 -23.65 6.47 -9.77
N VAL A 57 -24.31 7.40 -10.46
CA VAL A 57 -25.40 7.06 -11.38
C VAL A 57 -24.86 6.84 -12.80
N ALA A 58 -25.54 6.03 -13.59
CA ALA A 58 -25.10 5.68 -14.94
C ALA A 58 -24.88 6.93 -15.82
N GLY A 59 -23.80 6.90 -16.60
CA GLY A 59 -23.41 8.00 -17.49
C GLY A 59 -22.70 9.18 -16.80
N ARG A 60 -22.48 9.14 -15.49
CA ARG A 60 -21.67 10.15 -14.79
C ARG A 60 -20.19 9.79 -14.81
N SER A 61 -19.36 10.81 -14.65
CA SER A 61 -17.92 10.66 -14.50
C SER A 61 -17.55 10.57 -13.02
N VAL A 62 -16.49 9.81 -12.72
CA VAL A 62 -15.94 9.61 -11.38
C VAL A 62 -14.43 9.83 -11.43
N VAL A 63 -13.87 10.36 -10.34
CA VAL A 63 -12.42 10.49 -10.15
C VAL A 63 -12.00 9.62 -8.97
N LEU A 64 -10.97 8.82 -9.17
CA LEU A 64 -10.31 8.06 -8.12
C LEU A 64 -8.94 8.68 -7.86
N ASP A 65 -8.76 9.21 -6.66
CA ASP A 65 -7.51 9.86 -6.26
C ASP A 65 -6.47 8.83 -5.79
N CYS A 66 -5.21 9.04 -6.16
CA CYS A 66 -4.09 8.24 -5.70
C CYS A 66 -2.82 9.08 -5.58
N ALA A 67 -2.11 8.95 -4.47
CA ALA A 67 -0.82 9.59 -4.26
C ALA A 67 0.11 8.69 -3.43
N ALA A 68 1.40 8.74 -3.74
CA ALA A 68 2.44 8.00 -3.05
C ALA A 68 3.64 8.90 -2.79
N HIS A 69 4.42 8.54 -1.77
CA HIS A 69 5.62 9.25 -1.36
C HIS A 69 6.78 8.27 -1.23
N SER A 70 7.93 8.62 -1.78
CA SER A 70 9.22 7.96 -1.53
C SER A 70 10.07 8.85 -0.62
N SER A 71 10.85 8.25 0.28
CA SER A 71 11.87 8.99 1.03
C SER A 71 13.09 9.37 0.18
N ASP A 72 13.16 8.87 -1.06
CA ASP A 72 14.17 9.26 -2.03
C ASP A 72 13.77 10.59 -2.69
N THR A 73 14.52 11.64 -2.36
CA THR A 73 14.29 12.98 -2.89
C THR A 73 14.74 13.15 -4.35
N LEU A 74 15.52 12.21 -4.89
CA LEU A 74 16.05 12.29 -6.26
C LEU A 74 15.05 11.80 -7.30
N GLN A 75 14.17 10.85 -6.93
CA GLN A 75 13.21 10.27 -7.84
C GLN A 75 11.83 10.10 -7.18
N PRO A 76 10.82 10.92 -7.58
CA PRO A 76 9.45 10.73 -7.10
C PRO A 76 8.85 9.42 -7.65
N PRO A 77 7.90 8.81 -6.92
CA PRO A 77 7.28 7.57 -7.37
C PRO A 77 6.45 7.80 -8.63
N THR A 78 6.59 6.89 -9.59
CA THR A 78 5.74 6.87 -10.79
C THR A 78 4.47 6.10 -10.48
N LEU A 79 3.31 6.73 -10.67
CA LEU A 79 2.01 6.10 -10.44
C LEU A 79 1.35 5.65 -11.75
N LYS A 80 0.90 4.40 -11.77
CA LYS A 80 0.13 3.79 -12.86
C LYS A 80 -1.15 3.17 -12.31
N TRP A 81 -2.13 2.97 -13.19
CA TRP A 81 -3.39 2.33 -12.85
C TRP A 81 -3.51 0.97 -13.52
N ARG A 82 -4.16 0.04 -12.82
CA ARG A 82 -4.33 -1.34 -13.25
C ARG A 82 -5.75 -1.80 -12.87
N THR A 83 -6.34 -2.64 -13.71
CA THR A 83 -7.63 -3.28 -13.41
C THR A 83 -7.47 -4.34 -12.33
N ALA A 84 -8.53 -4.67 -11.60
CA ALA A 84 -8.50 -5.75 -10.60
C ALA A 84 -7.92 -7.09 -11.14
N ASP A 85 -8.07 -7.35 -12.43
CA ASP A 85 -7.55 -8.55 -13.12
C ASP A 85 -6.03 -8.55 -13.33
N GLY A 86 -5.36 -7.45 -12.98
CA GLY A 86 -3.91 -7.33 -13.06
C GLY A 86 -3.39 -6.64 -14.33
N GLN A 87 -4.26 -6.14 -15.19
CA GLN A 87 -3.87 -5.52 -16.46
C GLN A 87 -3.61 -4.02 -16.33
N ASP A 88 -2.42 -3.58 -16.73
CA ASP A 88 -2.07 -2.16 -16.75
C ASP A 88 -2.98 -1.38 -17.71
N LEU A 89 -3.51 -0.24 -17.26
CA LEU A 89 -4.32 0.63 -18.10
C LEU A 89 -3.46 1.40 -19.09
N THR A 90 -3.86 1.35 -20.36
CA THR A 90 -3.29 2.16 -21.44
C THR A 90 -4.31 3.21 -21.88
N PHE A 91 -3.97 4.48 -21.76
CA PHE A 91 -4.89 5.58 -22.10
C PHE A 91 -4.89 5.97 -23.58
N ILE A 92 -3.97 5.41 -24.38
CA ILE A 92 -3.89 5.71 -25.81
C ILE A 92 -5.07 5.02 -26.50
N GLY A 93 -6.02 5.80 -27.02
CA GLY A 93 -7.22 5.29 -27.67
C GLY A 93 -8.32 4.83 -26.71
N ASP A 94 -8.18 5.06 -25.39
CA ASP A 94 -9.24 4.80 -24.41
C ASP A 94 -10.12 6.07 -24.24
N PRO A 95 -11.37 6.08 -24.74
CA PRO A 95 -12.28 7.21 -24.54
C PRO A 95 -12.95 7.20 -23.16
N HIS A 96 -12.92 6.07 -22.45
CA HIS A 96 -13.58 5.83 -21.15
C HIS A 96 -12.71 6.30 -19.99
N ARG A 97 -11.39 6.08 -20.06
CA ARG A 97 -10.46 6.29 -18.94
C ARG A 97 -9.34 7.24 -19.30
N ARG A 98 -8.96 8.11 -18.34
CA ARG A 98 -7.83 9.03 -18.47
C ARG A 98 -7.11 9.20 -17.13
N GLN A 99 -5.79 9.25 -17.16
CA GLN A 99 -5.01 9.68 -16.00
C GLN A 99 -4.84 11.20 -16.02
N LEU A 100 -5.16 11.83 -14.90
CA LEU A 100 -5.01 13.26 -14.68
C LEU A 100 -3.55 13.60 -14.31
N SER A 101 -3.20 14.89 -14.37
CA SER A 101 -1.84 15.38 -14.05
C SER A 101 -1.45 15.15 -12.59
N ASN A 102 -2.42 15.02 -11.68
CA ASN A 102 -2.24 14.67 -10.28
C ASN A 102 -2.24 13.14 -10.04
N ASN A 103 -2.02 12.34 -11.09
CA ASN A 103 -2.04 10.88 -11.08
C ASN A 103 -3.39 10.22 -10.77
N SER A 104 -4.47 10.99 -10.60
CA SER A 104 -5.81 10.45 -10.35
C SER A 104 -6.42 9.85 -11.62
N LEU A 105 -7.28 8.84 -11.47
CA LEU A 105 -7.96 8.20 -12.59
C LEU A 105 -9.34 8.83 -12.79
N LEU A 106 -9.54 9.46 -13.94
CA LEU A 106 -10.85 9.90 -14.41
C LEU A 106 -11.50 8.79 -15.23
N ILE A 107 -12.68 8.39 -14.81
CA ILE A 107 -13.56 7.46 -15.52
C ILE A 107 -14.74 8.27 -16.04
N LEU A 108 -14.97 8.23 -17.34
CA LEU A 108 -16.02 8.96 -18.03
C LEU A 108 -17.22 8.03 -18.24
N SER A 109 -18.44 8.53 -18.11
CA SER A 109 -19.65 7.79 -18.50
C SER A 109 -19.71 6.35 -17.94
N VAL A 110 -19.69 6.19 -16.62
CA VAL A 110 -19.76 4.85 -16.00
C VAL A 110 -21.06 4.16 -16.40
N VAL A 111 -20.95 3.01 -17.06
CA VAL A 111 -22.08 2.20 -17.56
C VAL A 111 -22.10 0.79 -16.99
N GLU A 112 -20.93 0.28 -16.58
CA GLU A 112 -20.84 -1.03 -15.96
C GLU A 112 -21.33 -0.98 -14.52
N ASN A 113 -22.00 -2.03 -14.07
CA ASN A 113 -22.55 -2.10 -12.71
C ASN A 113 -21.46 -2.01 -11.64
N GLN A 114 -20.28 -2.56 -11.95
CA GLN A 114 -19.14 -2.62 -11.05
C GLN A 114 -17.83 -2.62 -11.84
N GLU A 115 -16.99 -1.62 -11.62
CA GLU A 115 -15.62 -1.54 -12.14
C GLU A 115 -14.63 -1.49 -10.98
N GLN A 116 -13.48 -2.15 -11.12
CA GLN A 116 -12.47 -2.23 -10.04
C GLN A 116 -11.08 -1.87 -10.52
N TYR A 117 -10.41 -1.01 -9.75
CA TYR A 117 -9.11 -0.45 -10.08
C TYR A 117 -8.18 -0.46 -8.87
N HIS A 118 -6.89 -0.59 -9.11
CA HIS A 118 -5.85 -0.37 -8.12
C HIS A 118 -4.72 0.47 -8.71
N CYS A 119 -4.09 1.24 -7.83
CA CYS A 119 -3.00 2.14 -8.15
C CYS A 119 -1.67 1.46 -7.82
N VAL A 120 -0.72 1.55 -8.74
CA VAL A 120 0.62 0.96 -8.59
C VAL A 120 1.62 2.11 -8.56
N ALA A 121 2.36 2.23 -7.45
CA ALA A 121 3.44 3.19 -7.30
C ALA A 121 4.79 2.46 -7.44
N THR A 122 5.64 2.96 -8.33
CA THR A 122 6.94 2.35 -8.66
C THR A 122 8.07 3.35 -8.47
N VAL A 123 9.17 2.88 -7.86
CA VAL A 123 10.44 3.58 -7.75
C VAL A 123 11.53 2.60 -8.18
N ASP A 124 12.37 2.98 -9.16
CA ASP A 124 13.32 2.04 -9.79
C ASP A 124 14.34 1.45 -8.80
N SER A 125 14.71 2.21 -7.77
CA SER A 125 15.66 1.78 -6.72
C SER A 125 15.05 0.83 -5.66
N VAL A 126 13.71 0.76 -5.56
CA VAL A 126 13.00 0.03 -4.49
C VAL A 126 12.13 -1.10 -5.03
N GLY A 127 11.39 -0.84 -6.11
CA GLY A 127 10.36 -1.73 -6.64
C GLY A 127 9.00 -1.05 -6.71
N SER A 128 7.94 -1.84 -6.60
CA SER A 128 6.55 -1.36 -6.74
C SER A 128 5.68 -1.79 -5.56
N ILE A 129 4.77 -0.92 -5.16
CA ILE A 129 3.70 -1.19 -4.19
C ILE A 129 2.33 -1.01 -4.87
N VAL A 130 1.33 -1.74 -4.39
CA VAL A 130 -0.03 -1.73 -4.95
C VAL A 130 -1.00 -1.26 -3.86
N SER A 131 -1.89 -0.33 -4.20
CA SER A 131 -2.90 0.19 -3.28
C SER A 131 -4.00 -0.83 -3.01
N ARG A 132 -4.89 -0.52 -2.08
CA ARG A 132 -6.21 -1.16 -2.01
C ARG A 132 -6.95 -1.08 -3.35
N THR A 133 -7.86 -2.02 -3.54
CA THR A 133 -8.83 -1.98 -4.65
C THR A 133 -9.89 -0.92 -4.35
N ALA A 134 -10.16 -0.07 -5.34
CA ALA A 134 -11.28 0.84 -5.36
C ALA A 134 -12.35 0.32 -6.34
N THR A 135 -13.58 0.25 -5.85
CA THR A 135 -14.73 -0.25 -6.58
C THR A 135 -15.64 0.93 -6.94
N VAL A 136 -15.89 1.11 -8.23
CA VAL A 136 -16.90 2.03 -8.73
C VAL A 136 -18.16 1.23 -9.01
N THR A 137 -19.26 1.57 -8.33
CA THR A 137 -20.54 0.87 -8.49
C THR A 137 -21.63 1.83 -8.92
N LEU A 138 -22.59 1.31 -9.67
CA LEU A 138 -23.78 2.07 -10.00
C LEU A 138 -24.79 2.07 -8.84
N ALA A 139 -25.34 3.24 -8.56
CA ALA A 139 -26.46 3.42 -7.65
C ALA A 139 -27.70 2.80 -8.30
N HIS A 140 -28.30 1.84 -7.61
CA HIS A 140 -29.55 1.22 -8.01
C HIS A 140 -30.61 1.50 -6.94
N LEU A 141 -31.80 1.87 -7.37
CA LEU A 141 -32.96 1.81 -6.48
C LEU A 141 -33.34 0.34 -6.33
N PRO A 142 -33.51 -0.16 -5.09
CA PRO A 142 -34.06 -1.49 -4.90
C PRO A 142 -35.46 -1.53 -5.56
N PRO A 143 -35.79 -2.62 -6.27
CA PRO A 143 -37.14 -2.77 -6.79
C PRO A 143 -38.12 -2.85 -5.62
N LEU A 144 -39.28 -2.24 -5.79
CA LEU A 144 -40.39 -2.43 -4.84
C LEU A 144 -40.94 -3.85 -5.02
N GLU A 145 -40.75 -4.70 -4.01
CA GLU A 145 -41.34 -6.04 -3.93
C GLU A 145 -42.86 -5.97 -3.83
N ARG A 146 -43.40 -4.95 -3.14
CA ARG A 146 -44.85 -4.73 -3.02
C ARG A 146 -45.20 -3.26 -3.21
N GLN A 147 -45.91 -2.98 -4.30
CA GLN A 147 -46.50 -1.65 -4.52
C GLN A 147 -47.78 -1.46 -3.67
N PRO A 148 -48.04 -0.23 -3.19
CA PRO A 148 -49.30 0.09 -2.55
C PRO A 148 -50.46 -0.09 -3.54
N GLN A 149 -51.56 -0.70 -3.08
CA GLN A 149 -52.74 -0.95 -3.90
C GLN A 149 -53.87 0.03 -3.56
N ASP A 150 -54.72 0.33 -4.54
CA ASP A 150 -55.87 1.21 -4.36
C ASP A 150 -56.88 0.63 -3.36
N LEU A 151 -57.27 1.43 -2.37
CA LEU A 151 -58.25 1.08 -1.35
C LEU A 151 -59.47 2.00 -1.44
N ARG A 152 -60.67 1.43 -1.35
CA ARG A 152 -61.93 2.17 -1.23
C ARG A 152 -62.49 1.97 0.17
N LEU A 153 -62.58 3.06 0.93
CA LEU A 153 -63.00 3.07 2.32
C LEU A 153 -64.12 4.10 2.55
N PHE A 154 -64.88 3.91 3.62
CA PHE A 154 -65.92 4.84 4.04
C PHE A 154 -65.33 6.01 4.85
N PRO A 155 -66.01 7.17 4.92
CA PRO A 155 -65.59 8.28 5.76
C PRO A 155 -65.40 7.86 7.22
N GLY A 156 -64.25 8.22 7.80
CA GLY A 156 -63.88 7.87 9.18
C GLY A 156 -63.02 6.61 9.33
N GLN A 157 -62.75 5.87 8.26
CA GLN A 157 -61.82 4.73 8.27
C GLN A 157 -60.36 5.16 7.99
N THR A 158 -59.40 4.40 8.51
CA THR A 158 -57.96 4.61 8.27
C THR A 158 -57.48 3.70 7.14
N ALA A 159 -56.80 4.27 6.14
CA ALA A 159 -56.13 3.52 5.08
C ALA A 159 -54.67 3.19 5.48
N LEU A 160 -54.25 1.94 5.25
CA LEU A 160 -52.86 1.51 5.39
C LEU A 160 -52.34 1.05 4.02
N PHE A 161 -51.30 1.70 3.54
CA PHE A 161 -50.63 1.34 2.30
C PHE A 161 -49.29 0.68 2.63
N SER A 162 -49.15 -0.60 2.26
CA SER A 162 -47.91 -1.35 2.46
C SER A 162 -46.99 -1.18 1.26
N CYS A 163 -45.72 -0.86 1.52
CA CYS A 163 -44.65 -0.76 0.54
C CYS A 163 -43.48 -1.62 1.05
N LEU A 164 -43.03 -2.60 0.24
CA LEU A 164 -41.89 -3.47 0.52
C LEU A 164 -40.93 -3.40 -0.67
#